data_AF-A0A182PC52-F1
#
_entry.id   AF-A0A182PC52-F1
#
_cell.length_a   1.000
_cell.length_b   1.000
_cell.length_c   1.000
_cell.angle_alpha   90.00
_cell.angle_beta   90.00
_cell.angle_gamma   90.00
#
_symmetry.space_group_name_H-M   'P 1'
#
loop_
_entity.id
_entity.type
_entity.pdbx_description
1 polymer ?
#
loop_
_entity_poly.entity_id
_entity_poly.type
_entity_poly.pdbx_seq_one_letter_code
_entity_poly.pdbx_strand_id
1 'polypeptide(L)' 'MGHKKLKGGHMAIIENWYHQIPAFTDVFTEESFYMFAVCFVLATIAVVFVLSRFITLKPVD' A
#
# COMPACT_ATOMS: atom_id res chain seq x y z
N MET A 1 -39.47 -13.02 1.23
CA MET A 1 -38.44 -14.08 1.10
C MET A 1 -37.15 -13.41 0.62
N GLY A 2 -36.02 -13.37 1.32
CA GLY A 2 -35.70 -13.80 2.68
C GLY A 2 -34.56 -12.93 3.20
N HIS A 3 -34.71 -12.40 4.40
CA HIS A 3 -33.59 -11.88 5.19
C HIS A 3 -32.72 -13.08 5.58
N LYS A 4 -31.58 -13.25 4.90
CA LYS A 4 -30.61 -14.30 5.27
C LYS A 4 -29.66 -13.75 6.32
N LYS A 5 -29.71 -14.43 7.46
CA LYS A 5 -29.01 -14.19 8.73
C LYS A 5 -27.51 -13.89 8.59
N LEU A 6 -27.12 -12.86 9.34
CA LEU A 6 -25.86 -12.67 10.09
C LEU A 6 -24.89 -13.87 10.00
N LYS A 7 -23.81 -13.71 9.23
CA LYS A 7 -22.59 -14.51 9.38
C LYS A 7 -21.38 -13.59 9.56
N GLY A 8 -20.95 -13.47 10.82
CA GLY A 8 -19.60 -13.09 11.21
C GLY A 8 -19.31 -11.60 11.28
N GLY A 9 -19.14 -11.07 12.50
CA GLY A 9 -18.77 -9.66 12.73
C GLY A 9 -17.50 -9.21 12.00
N HIS A 10 -16.65 -10.13 11.52
CA HIS A 10 -15.48 -9.81 10.71
C HIS A 10 -15.84 -9.39 9.28
N MET A 11 -16.86 -10.01 8.64
CA MET A 11 -17.25 -9.66 7.27
C MET A 11 -17.89 -8.27 7.21
N ALA A 12 -18.70 -7.91 8.21
CA ALA A 12 -19.31 -6.58 8.30
C ALA A 12 -18.27 -5.47 8.51
N ILE A 13 -17.18 -5.76 9.24
CA ILE A 13 -16.06 -4.81 9.41
C ILE A 13 -15.29 -4.65 8.11
N ILE A 14 -15.02 -5.76 7.39
CA ILE A 14 -14.32 -5.76 6.11
C ILE A 14 -15.12 -4.96 5.06
N GLU A 15 -16.43 -5.19 4.95
CA GLU A 15 -17.31 -4.44 4.03
C GLU A 15 -17.29 -2.93 4.35
N ASN A 16 -17.42 -2.55 5.63
CA ASN A 16 -17.39 -1.15 6.03
C ASN A 16 -16.04 -0.47 5.73
N TRP A 17 -14.92 -1.17 5.88
CA TRP A 17 -13.58 -0.66 5.53
C TRP A 17 -13.39 -0.54 4.02
N TYR A 18 -13.87 -1.52 3.25
CA TYR A 18 -13.80 -1.50 1.78
C TYR A 18 -14.55 -0.32 1.18
N HIS A 19 -15.70 0.07 1.75
CA HIS A 19 -16.44 1.25 1.29
C HIS A 19 -15.76 2.60 1.58
N GLN A 20 -14.80 2.63 2.50
CA GLN A 20 -14.07 3.86 2.84
C GLN A 20 -12.77 4.02 2.05
N ILE A 21 -12.28 2.96 1.41
CA ILE A 21 -11.08 3.04 0.59
C ILE A 21 -11.51 3.49 -0.82
N PRO A 22 -11.12 4.69 -1.27
CA PRO A 22 -11.38 5.13 -2.63
C PRO A 22 -10.70 4.21 -3.63
N ALA A 23 -11.27 4.07 -4.82
CA ALA A 23 -10.61 3.31 -5.87
C ALA A 23 -9.27 3.96 -6.21
N PHE A 24 -8.29 3.15 -6.63
CA PHE A 24 -6.96 3.66 -6.98
C PHE A 24 -7.02 4.80 -8.01
N THR A 25 -7.91 4.70 -8.98
CA THR A 25 -8.17 5.71 -10.01
C THR A 25 -8.86 6.96 -9.50
N ASP A 26 -9.54 6.88 -8.34
CA ASP A 26 -10.12 8.04 -7.67
C ASP A 26 -9.04 8.83 -6.91
N VAL A 27 -7.95 8.16 -6.50
CA VAL A 27 -6.81 8.78 -5.81
C VAL A 27 -5.76 9.29 -6.80
N PHE A 28 -5.50 8.54 -7.88
CA PHE A 28 -4.46 8.84 -8.85
C PHE A 28 -5.02 8.91 -10.27
N THR A 29 -4.68 9.99 -10.96
CA THR A 29 -4.70 10.02 -12.43
C THR A 29 -3.44 9.35 -12.97
N GLU A 30 -3.48 8.93 -14.24
CA GLU A 30 -2.36 8.29 -14.92
C GLU A 30 -1.05 9.09 -14.78
N GLU A 31 -1.08 10.38 -15.10
CA GLU A 31 0.07 11.29 -14.98
C GLU A 31 0.58 11.42 -13.54
N SER A 32 -0.33 11.57 -12.58
CA SER A 32 0.04 11.70 -11.17
C SER A 32 0.65 10.41 -10.60
N PHE A 33 0.19 9.25 -11.09
CA PHE A 33 0.74 7.96 -10.70
C PHE A 33 2.15 7.78 -11.23
N TYR A 34 2.42 8.13 -12.49
CA TYR A 34 3.77 8.06 -13.03
C TYR A 34 4.74 8.96 -12.27
N MET A 35 4.33 10.18 -11.95
CA MET A 35 5.15 11.08 -11.13
C MET A 35 5.41 10.50 -9.73
N PHE A 36 4.38 9.97 -9.07
CA PHE A 36 4.52 9.28 -7.79
C PHE A 36 5.49 8.10 -7.87
N ALA A 37 5.36 7.24 -8.87
CA ALA A 37 6.19 6.06 -9.03
C ALA A 37 7.67 6.44 -9.21
N VAL A 38 7.96 7.44 -10.04
CA VAL A 38 9.33 7.95 -10.22
C VAL A 38 9.88 8.52 -8.92
N CYS A 39 9.13 9.38 -8.24
CA CYS A 39 9.55 9.95 -6.96
C CYS A 39 9.76 8.86 -5.88
N PHE A 40 8.90 7.85 -5.83
CA PHE A 40 9.00 6.74 -4.89
C PHE A 40 10.25 5.89 -5.14
N VAL A 41 10.56 5.59 -6.41
CA VAL A 41 11.78 4.87 -6.78
C VAL A 41 13.02 5.69 -6.42
N LEU A 42 13.05 6.98 -6.75
CA LEU A 42 14.16 7.86 -6.40
C LEU A 42 14.35 7.97 -4.88
N ALA A 43 13.26 8.11 -4.12
CA ALA A 43 13.30 8.11 -2.66
C ALA A 43 13.80 6.77 -2.11
N THR A 44 13.37 5.65 -2.67
CA THR A 44 13.85 4.31 -2.27
C THR A 44 15.34 4.16 -2.52
N ILE A 45 15.84 4.59 -3.69
CA ILE A 45 17.27 4.58 -4.00
C ILE A 45 18.03 5.46 -3.00
N ALA A 46 17.52 6.66 -2.71
CA ALA A 46 18.14 7.54 -1.72
C ALA A 46 18.20 6.89 -0.33
N VAL A 47 17.11 6.26 0.11
CA VAL A 47 17.07 5.51 1.37
C VAL A 47 18.07 4.36 1.37
N VAL A 48 18.12 3.56 0.32
CA VAL A 48 19.09 2.45 0.20
C VAL A 48 20.53 2.96 0.23
N PHE A 49 20.82 4.07 -0.44
CA PHE A 49 22.14 4.69 -0.44
C PHE A 49 22.53 5.17 0.96
N VAL A 50 21.61 5.84 1.65
CA VAL A 50 21.80 6.27 3.04
C VAL A 50 22.00 5.05 3.95
N LEU A 51 21.15 4.03 3.84
CA LEU A 51 21.26 2.80 4.63
C LEU A 51 22.54 2.02 4.35
N SER A 52 23.04 2.01 3.10
CA SER A 52 24.32 1.38 2.74
C SER A 52 25.48 1.96 3.54
N ARG A 53 25.42 3.26 3.90
CA ARG A 53 26.41 3.89 4.79
C ARG A 53 26.34 3.39 6.24
N PHE A 54 25.15 3.03 6.72
CA PHE A 54 24.93 2.68 8.13
C PHE A 54 24.88 1.18 8.40
N ILE A 55 24.50 0.39 7.40
CA ILE A 55 24.34 -1.06 7.49
C ILE A 55 25.49 -1.70 6.73
N THR A 56 26.52 -2.11 7.46
CA THR A 56 27.57 -2.97 6.92
C THR A 56 27.02 -4.40 6.85
N LEU A 57 26.70 -4.85 5.64
CA LEU A 57 26.32 -6.24 5.39
C LEU A 57 27.52 -7.13 5.70
N LYS A 58 27.40 -7.94 6.76
CA LYS A 58 28.39 -8.97 7.06
C LYS A 58 28.13 -10.17 6.14
N PRO A 59 29.16 -10.80 5.58
CA PRO A 59 28.99 -12.06 4.87
C PRO A 59 28.36 -13.07 5.83
N VAL A 60 27.42 -13.85 5.31
CA VAL A 60 26.97 -15.05 6.01
C VAL A 60 27.95 -16.15 5.62
N ASP A 61 28.58 -16.79 6.61
CA ASP A 61 29.37 -18.01 6.42
C ASP A 61 28.48 -19.15 5.90
#